data_AF-A0A959NVX8-F1
#
_entry.id   AF-A0A959NVX8-F1
#
_cell.length_a   1.000
_cell.length_b   1.000
_cell.length_c   1.000
_cell.angle_alpha   90.00
_cell.angle_beta   90.00
_cell.angle_gamma   90.00
#
_symmetry.space_group_name_H-M   'P 1'
#
loop_
_entity.id
_entity.type
_entity.pdbx_description
1 polymer ?
#
loop_
_entity_poly.entity_id
_entity_poly.type
_entity_poly.pdbx_seq_one_letter_code
_entity_poly.pdbx_strand_id
1 'polypeptide(L)' 'MRKRRAEKRFVKADPKYNDVLVSKFINYIMWDGKKTTARKIVYQSFEILEEKT' A
#
# COMPACT_ATOMS: atom_id res chain seq x y z
N MET A 1 25.20 15.86 -12.42
CA MET A 1 24.31 14.73 -12.03
C MET A 1 25.08 13.41 -11.80
N ARG A 2 26.22 13.42 -11.07
CA ARG A 2 27.05 12.21 -10.85
C ARG A 2 27.44 11.96 -9.38
N LYS A 3 26.82 12.60 -8.39
CA LYS A 3 27.19 12.42 -6.96
C LYS A 3 26.06 12.83 -6.01
N ARG A 4 25.09 11.93 -5.84
CA ARG A 4 24.40 11.56 -4.58
C ARG A 4 23.30 10.56 -4.92
N ARG A 5 23.31 9.40 -4.26
CA ARG A 5 22.20 8.45 -4.34
C ARG A 5 21.01 9.09 -3.62
N ALA A 6 19.84 9.08 -4.23
CA ALA A 6 18.63 9.52 -3.55
C ALA A 6 18.40 8.67 -2.29
N GLU A 7 18.02 9.32 -1.19
CA GLU A 7 17.67 8.62 0.03
C GLU A 7 16.44 7.74 -0.21
N LYS A 8 16.47 6.52 0.35
CA LYS A 8 15.33 5.63 0.28
C LYS A 8 14.23 6.20 1.17
N ARG A 9 13.07 6.50 0.58
CA ARG A 9 11.90 6.93 1.33
C ARG A 9 11.33 5.74 2.10
N PHE A 10 11.24 5.86 3.42
CA PHE A 10 10.61 4.85 4.26
C PHE A 10 9.09 5.03 4.24
N VAL A 11 8.38 3.92 4.00
CA VAL A 11 6.91 3.89 4.00
C VAL A 11 6.47 3.33 5.35
N LYS A 12 5.50 3.99 5.99
CA LYS A 12 4.89 3.48 7.23
C LYS A 12 4.14 2.18 6.95
N ALA A 13 4.21 1.24 7.89
CA ALA A 13 3.46 0.00 7.82
C ALA A 13 1.94 0.25 7.75
N ASP A 14 1.21 -0.70 7.17
CA ASP A 14 -0.24 -0.65 7.12
C ASP A 14 -0.84 -0.78 8.54
N PRO A 15 -1.86 0.01 8.92
CA PRO A 15 -2.41 -0.06 10.27
C PRO A 15 -3.21 -1.34 10.59
N LYS A 16 -3.73 -2.07 9.59
CA LYS A 16 -4.52 -3.29 9.81
C LYS A 16 -3.62 -4.53 9.85
N TYR A 17 -2.69 -4.63 8.91
CA TYR A 17 -1.82 -5.81 8.76
C TYR A 17 -0.40 -5.62 9.30
N ASN A 18 -0.03 -4.41 9.74
CA ASN A 18 1.30 -4.02 10.19
C ASN A 18 2.44 -4.37 9.21
N ASP A 19 2.12 -4.50 7.92
CA ASP A 19 3.06 -4.86 6.87
C ASP A 19 3.36 -3.64 5.97
N VAL A 20 4.65 -3.45 5.65
CA VAL A 20 5.15 -2.42 4.75
C VAL A 20 4.81 -2.74 3.29
N LEU A 21 4.73 -4.02 2.90
CA LEU A 21 4.37 -4.48 1.56
C LEU A 21 2.92 -4.11 1.23
N VAL A 22 1.99 -4.36 2.16
CA VAL A 22 0.58 -3.98 1.99
C VAL A 22 0.44 -2.46 1.83
N SER A 23 1.17 -1.69 2.65
CA SER A 23 1.17 -0.22 2.54
C SER A 23 1.71 0.26 1.18
N LYS A 24 2.78 -0.36 0.66
CA LYS A 24 3.31 -0.07 -0.69
C LYS A 24 2.29 -0.42 -1.78
N PHE A 25 1.63 -1.58 -1.66
CA PHE A 25 0.62 -2.02 -2.61
C PHE A 25 -0.57 -1.05 -2.69
N ILE A 26 -1.10 -0.64 -1.54
CA ILE A 26 -2.15 0.38 -1.47
C ILE A 26 -1.70 1.70 -2.13
N ASN A 27 -0.46 2.13 -1.90
CA ASN A 27 0.05 3.36 -2.51
C ASN A 27 0.21 3.25 -4.05
N TYR A 28 0.46 2.06 -4.60
CA TYR A 28 0.52 1.86 -6.05
C TYR A 28 -0.86 1.83 -6.72
N ILE A 29 -1.87 1.30 -6.03
CA ILE A 29 -3.26 1.28 -6.53
C ILE A 29 -3.92 2.65 -6.39
N MET A 30 -3.45 3.47 -5.46
CA MET A 30 -3.99 4.79 -5.18
C MET A 30 -3.91 5.71 -6.40
N TRP A 31 -5.08 6.14 -6.88
CA TRP A 31 -5.20 7.14 -7.92
C TRP A 31 -5.63 8.49 -7.34
N ASP A 32 -5.09 9.58 -7.87
CA ASP A 32 -5.50 10.95 -7.52
C ASP A 32 -5.38 11.27 -6.00
N GLY A 33 -4.42 10.64 -5.31
CA GLY A 33 -4.22 10.81 -3.87
C GLY A 33 -5.32 10.20 -2.98
N LYS A 34 -6.28 9.45 -3.55
CA LYS A 34 -7.44 8.90 -2.84
C LYS A 34 -7.09 7.64 -2.03
N LYS A 35 -6.32 7.82 -0.95
CA LYS A 35 -5.82 6.71 -0.12
C LYS A 35 -6.91 5.90 0.57
N THR A 36 -7.97 6.55 1.02
CA THR A 36 -9.11 5.89 1.68
C THR A 36 -9.82 4.93 0.71
N THR A 37 -10.03 5.34 -0.54
CA THR A 37 -10.66 4.51 -1.57
C THR A 37 -9.78 3.32 -1.93
N ALA A 38 -8.50 3.54 -2.17
CA ALA A 38 -7.54 2.47 -2.48
C ALA A 38 -7.46 1.43 -1.35
N ARG A 39 -7.44 1.89 -0.09
CA ARG A 39 -7.43 1.01 1.08
C ARG A 39 -8.69 0.14 1.15
N LYS A 40 -9.87 0.74 0.92
CA LYS A 40 -11.15 -0.01 0.92
C LYS A 40 -11.13 -1.14 -0.11
N ILE A 41 -10.74 -0.83 -1.35
CA ILE A 41 -10.68 -1.82 -2.44
C ILE A 41 -9.75 -2.99 -2.08
N VAL A 42 -8.55 -2.69 -1.56
CA VAL A 42 -7.57 -3.74 -1.21
C VAL A 42 -8.08 -4.63 -0.07
N TYR A 43 -8.65 -4.05 0.98
CA TYR A 43 -9.17 -4.83 2.10
C TYR A 43 -10.38 -5.68 1.72
N GLN A 44 -11.32 -5.12 0.94
CA GLN A 44 -12.43 -5.89 0.38
C GLN A 44 -11.94 -7.04 -0.49
N SER A 45 -10.88 -6.83 -1.28
CA SER A 45 -10.29 -7.90 -2.09
C SER A 45 -9.71 -9.02 -1.24
N PHE A 46 -9.11 -8.69 -0.08
CA PHE A 46 -8.61 -9.70 0.86
C PHE A 46 -9.75 -10.46 1.55
N GLU A 47 -10.84 -9.79 1.92
CA GLU A 47 -12.04 -10.44 2.48
C GLU A 47 -12.62 -11.45 1.48
N ILE A 48 -12.74 -11.07 0.20
CA ILE A 48 -13.22 -11.99 -0.87
C ILE A 48 -12.28 -13.19 -1.07
N LEU A 49 -10.97 -13.00 -0.93
CA LEU A 49 -10.00 -14.10 -1.04
C LEU A 49 -10.10 -15.06 0.15
N GLU A 50 -10.32 -14.54 1.35
CA GLU A 50 -10.54 -15.32 2.56
C GLU A 50 -11.84 -16.12 2.49
N GLU A 51 -12.92 -15.56 1.92
CA GLU A 51 -14.20 -16.29 1.77
C GLU A 51 -14.14 -17.41 0.72
N LYS A 52 -13.29 -17.28 -0.30
CA LYS A 52 -13.20 -18.22 -1.42
C LYS A 52 -12.19 -19.35 -1.21
N THR A 53 -11.32 -19.24 -0.21
CA THR A 53 -10.27 -20.21 0.09
C THR A 53 -10.64 -20.99 1.35
#